data_AF-A0A3N5UVB8-F1
#
_entry.id   AF-A0A3N5UVB8-F1
#
_cell.length_a   1.000
_cell.length_b   1.000
_cell.length_c   1.000
_cell.angle_alpha   90.00
_cell.angle_beta   90.00
_cell.angle_gamma   90.00
#
_symmetry.space_group_name_H-M   'P 1'
#
loop_
_entity.id
_entity.type
_entity.pdbx_description
1 polymer ?
#
loop_
_entity_poly.entity_id
_entity_poly.type
_entity_poly.pdbx_seq_one_letter_code
_entity_poly.pdbx_strand_id
1 'polypeptide(L)'
;EAARWAPSCYNEQPWLFIYATEPEARKRLAACLIAKNQLWASHAPLLMFILARRNFQKTGKENRHAPYDAGAAWMALALQARKLGLYAHAMAGFNLEKAYELLGVSKEEYLVMAAIAVGRKTEDSGLPEDLRAMESPNSRKPHAEVATSVFPLSHSV
;
A
#
# COMPACT_ATOMS: atom_id res chain seq x y z
N GLU A 1 10.75 -5.24 -9.12
CA GLU A 1 12.00 -5.80 -8.52
C GLU A 1 12.14 -5.62 -7.02
N ALA A 2 12.40 -4.45 -6.44
CA ALA A 2 12.68 -4.35 -4.99
C ALA A 2 11.58 -4.98 -4.10
N ALA A 3 10.30 -4.73 -4.42
CA ALA A 3 9.16 -5.35 -3.73
C ALA A 3 9.15 -6.88 -3.81
N ARG A 4 9.55 -7.46 -4.95
CA ARG A 4 9.58 -8.90 -5.20
C ARG A 4 10.62 -9.62 -4.32
N TRP A 5 11.68 -8.91 -3.94
CA TRP A 5 12.76 -9.44 -3.09
C TRP A 5 12.47 -9.36 -1.59
N ALA A 6 11.29 -8.90 -1.19
CA ALA A 6 10.90 -8.97 0.22
C ALA A 6 10.89 -10.43 0.73
N PRO A 7 11.22 -10.66 2.01
CA PRO A 7 11.06 -11.98 2.60
C PRO A 7 9.58 -12.33 2.76
N SER A 8 9.28 -13.63 2.83
CA SER A 8 7.92 -14.12 3.06
C SER A 8 7.93 -15.49 3.75
N CYS A 9 6.85 -15.79 4.47
CA CYS A 9 6.63 -17.09 5.09
C CYS A 9 6.73 -18.20 4.03
N TYR A 10 7.58 -19.21 4.27
CA TYR A 10 7.87 -20.31 3.32
C TYR A 10 8.30 -19.87 1.91
N ASN A 11 8.77 -18.63 1.75
CA ASN A 11 9.03 -18.01 0.45
C ASN A 11 7.80 -18.02 -0.48
N GLU A 12 6.59 -17.92 0.10
CA GLU A 12 5.31 -17.97 -0.63
C GLU A 12 5.11 -16.77 -1.57
N GLN A 13 5.71 -15.61 -1.24
CA GLN A 13 5.64 -14.38 -2.03
C GLN A 13 4.19 -13.99 -2.39
N PRO A 14 3.30 -13.80 -1.40
CA PRO A 14 1.85 -13.74 -1.63
C PRO A 14 1.37 -12.42 -2.24
N TRP A 15 2.25 -11.43 -2.43
CA TRP A 15 1.90 -10.12 -2.96
C TRP A 15 1.60 -10.16 -4.46
N LEU A 16 0.55 -9.44 -4.86
CA LEU A 16 0.27 -9.12 -6.25
C LEU A 16 0.10 -7.61 -6.39
N PHE A 17 0.82 -7.02 -7.35
CA PHE A 17 0.69 -5.60 -7.70
C PHE A 17 -0.05 -5.49 -9.03
N ILE A 18 -1.20 -4.83 -9.02
CA ILE A 18 -1.93 -4.47 -10.25
C ILE A 18 -1.75 -2.97 -10.45
N TYR A 19 -1.10 -2.56 -11.53
CA TYR A 19 -0.65 -1.18 -11.72
C TYR A 19 -1.03 -0.61 -13.09
N ALA A 20 -1.06 0.72 -13.17
CA ALA A 20 -1.31 1.47 -14.39
C ALA A 20 -0.40 2.69 -14.49
N THR A 21 0.14 2.92 -15.68
CA THR A 21 0.91 4.12 -16.07
C THR A 21 0.13 4.97 -17.08
N GLU A 22 -0.63 4.32 -17.97
CA GLU A 22 -1.42 5.00 -18.99
C GLU A 22 -2.55 5.85 -18.39
N PRO A 23 -2.79 7.08 -18.90
CA PRO A 23 -3.76 8.01 -18.32
C PRO A 23 -5.16 7.41 -18.10
N GLU A 24 -5.72 6.71 -19.08
CA GLU A 24 -7.06 6.13 -18.97
C GLU A 24 -7.13 4.98 -17.96
N ALA A 25 -6.10 4.12 -17.91
CA ALA A 25 -6.02 3.06 -16.92
C ALA A 25 -5.82 3.62 -15.50
N ARG A 26 -5.01 4.67 -15.34
CA ARG A 26 -4.85 5.38 -14.06
C ARG A 26 -6.15 6.03 -13.60
N LYS A 27 -6.91 6.66 -14.50
CA LYS A 27 -8.24 7.20 -14.19
C LYS A 27 -9.18 6.12 -13.67
N ARG A 28 -9.19 4.94 -14.29
CA ARG A 28 -9.98 3.79 -13.81
C ARG A 28 -9.58 3.38 -12.39
N LEU A 29 -8.28 3.20 -12.11
CA LEU A 29 -7.82 2.87 -10.76
C LEU A 29 -8.16 3.98 -9.74
N ALA A 30 -8.00 5.25 -10.13
CA ALA A 30 -8.30 6.40 -9.27
C ALA A 30 -9.80 6.46 -8.92
N ALA A 31 -10.69 6.05 -9.82
CA ALA A 31 -12.13 6.03 -9.57
C ALA A 31 -12.56 5.10 -8.41
N CYS A 32 -11.71 4.15 -8.00
CA CYS A 32 -11.94 3.35 -6.80
C CYS A 32 -11.66 4.11 -5.51
N LEU A 33 -10.82 5.16 -5.54
CA LEU A 33 -10.41 5.90 -4.35
C LEU A 33 -11.56 6.76 -3.80
N ILE A 34 -11.51 7.11 -2.52
CA ILE A 34 -12.42 8.16 -1.99
C ILE A 34 -12.08 9.52 -2.60
N ALA A 35 -13.05 10.43 -2.66
CA ALA A 35 -12.91 11.75 -3.28
C ALA A 35 -11.64 12.51 -2.81
N LYS A 36 -11.38 12.52 -1.49
CA LYS A 36 -10.19 13.16 -0.92
C LYS A 36 -8.87 12.65 -1.49
N ASN A 37 -8.77 11.34 -1.77
CA ASN A 37 -7.58 10.74 -2.35
C ASN A 37 -7.47 11.01 -3.86
N GLN A 38 -8.60 11.03 -4.57
CA GLN A 38 -8.63 11.33 -6.00
C GLN A 38 -8.04 12.70 -6.35
N LEU A 39 -8.24 13.69 -5.47
CA LEU A 39 -7.75 15.07 -5.65
C LEU A 39 -6.25 15.17 -5.90
N TRP A 40 -5.45 14.25 -5.37
CA TRP A 40 -3.99 14.28 -5.49
C TRP A 40 -3.43 13.04 -6.17
N ALA A 41 -3.99 11.85 -5.89
CA ALA A 41 -3.46 10.60 -6.40
C ALA A 41 -3.63 10.45 -7.93
N SER A 42 -4.66 11.08 -8.52
CA SER A 42 -4.90 11.04 -9.97
C SER A 42 -3.79 11.72 -10.80
N HIS A 43 -3.05 12.65 -10.20
CA HIS A 43 -1.91 13.32 -10.80
C HIS A 43 -0.65 12.44 -10.84
N ALA A 44 -0.58 11.37 -10.05
CA ALA A 44 0.58 10.51 -10.00
C ALA A 44 0.75 9.73 -11.34
N PRO A 45 1.97 9.67 -11.91
CA PRO A 45 2.24 8.97 -13.16
C PRO A 45 2.14 7.44 -13.03
N LEU A 46 2.04 6.92 -11.80
CA LEU A 46 1.84 5.50 -11.51
C LEU A 46 0.83 5.36 -10.37
N LEU A 47 -0.22 4.58 -10.63
CA LEU A 47 -1.18 4.12 -9.61
C LEU A 47 -1.20 2.60 -9.60
N MET A 48 -1.33 2.01 -8.43
CA MET A 48 -1.42 0.56 -8.29
C MET A 48 -2.23 0.16 -7.06
N PHE A 49 -2.68 -1.09 -7.04
CA PHE A 49 -3.14 -1.77 -5.84
C PHE A 49 -2.15 -2.86 -5.46
N ILE A 50 -1.86 -2.99 -4.17
CA ILE A 50 -1.21 -4.17 -3.61
C ILE A 50 -2.27 -5.08 -3.00
N LEU A 51 -2.19 -6.35 -3.38
CA LEU A 51 -3.05 -7.42 -2.89
C LEU A 51 -2.19 -8.48 -2.20
N ALA A 52 -2.81 -9.25 -1.30
CA ALA A 52 -2.20 -10.42 -0.69
C ALA A 52 -3.06 -11.66 -0.97
N ARG A 53 -2.47 -12.73 -1.50
CA ARG A 53 -3.15 -14.01 -1.69
C ARG A 53 -3.46 -14.64 -0.33
N ARG A 54 -4.73 -14.97 -0.10
CA ARG A 54 -5.24 -15.42 1.20
C ARG A 54 -4.69 -16.76 1.65
N ASN A 55 -4.44 -17.67 0.72
CA ASN A 55 -4.08 -19.05 1.01
C ASN A 55 -2.73 -19.40 0.39
N PHE A 56 -2.02 -20.33 1.01
CA PHE A 56 -0.81 -20.92 0.43
C PHE A 56 -1.17 -21.68 -0.85
N GLN A 57 -0.47 -21.42 -1.95
CA GLN A 57 -0.73 -22.06 -3.24
C GLN A 57 -0.57 -23.58 -3.19
N LYS A 58 0.45 -24.06 -2.45
CA LYS A 58 0.74 -25.50 -2.38
C LYS A 58 -0.27 -26.30 -1.58
N THR A 59 -0.87 -25.71 -0.54
CA THR A 59 -1.70 -26.44 0.42
C THR A 59 -3.17 -26.03 0.41
N GLY A 60 -3.49 -24.88 -0.18
CA GLY A 60 -4.83 -24.28 -0.15
C GLY A 60 -5.25 -23.79 1.25
N LYS A 61 -4.42 -23.97 2.28
CA LYS A 61 -4.71 -23.52 3.64
C LYS A 61 -4.54 -22.01 3.76
N GLU A 62 -5.29 -21.41 4.67
CA GLU A 62 -5.16 -19.99 5.00
C GLU A 62 -3.71 -19.61 5.32
N ASN A 63 -3.24 -18.55 4.69
CA ASN A 63 -1.96 -17.92 4.94
C ASN A 63 -2.17 -16.66 5.80
N ARG A 64 -2.20 -16.84 7.11
CA ARG A 64 -2.31 -15.75 8.09
C ARG A 64 -1.20 -14.69 7.94
N HIS A 65 -0.05 -15.06 7.37
CA HIS A 65 1.08 -14.16 7.18
C HIS A 65 1.01 -13.34 5.90
N ALA A 66 0.08 -13.62 4.98
CA ALA A 66 0.03 -12.95 3.69
C ALA A 66 -0.05 -11.41 3.76
N PRO A 67 -0.86 -10.80 4.66
CA PRO A 67 -0.88 -9.35 4.83
C PRO A 67 0.45 -8.78 5.36
N TYR A 68 1.08 -9.50 6.29
CA TYR A 68 2.37 -9.11 6.88
C TYR A 68 3.47 -9.11 5.82
N ASP A 69 3.52 -10.18 5.03
CA ASP A 69 4.48 -10.36 3.94
C ASP A 69 4.26 -9.31 2.83
N ALA A 70 3.00 -9.03 2.46
CA ALA A 70 2.69 -7.95 1.51
C ALA A 70 3.08 -6.56 2.05
N GLY A 71 2.96 -6.33 3.36
CA GLY A 71 3.46 -5.13 4.02
C GLY A 71 4.99 -4.95 3.88
N ALA A 72 5.75 -6.04 3.97
CA ALA A 72 7.19 -6.02 3.73
C ALA A 72 7.52 -5.67 2.26
N ALA A 73 6.80 -6.25 1.31
CA ALA A 73 6.93 -5.93 -0.12
C ALA A 73 6.59 -4.46 -0.42
N TRP A 74 5.53 -3.92 0.21
CA TRP A 74 5.19 -2.50 0.16
C TRP A 74 6.35 -1.62 0.68
N MET A 75 6.93 -1.95 1.85
CA MET A 75 8.03 -1.18 2.41
C MET A 75 9.26 -1.18 1.50
N ALA A 76 9.60 -2.32 0.91
CA ALA A 76 10.69 -2.42 -0.06
C ALA A 76 10.44 -1.57 -1.32
N LEU A 77 9.19 -1.52 -1.81
CA LEU A 77 8.78 -0.62 -2.90
C LEU A 77 8.98 0.85 -2.52
N ALA A 78 8.49 1.26 -1.35
CA ALA A 78 8.56 2.63 -0.89
C ALA A 78 10.02 3.11 -0.73
N LEU A 79 10.89 2.28 -0.12
CA LEU A 79 12.32 2.57 -0.01
C LEU A 79 13.00 2.70 -1.37
N GLN A 80 12.72 1.79 -2.30
CA GLN A 80 13.28 1.85 -3.64
C GLN A 80 12.79 3.09 -4.41
N ALA A 81 11.50 3.44 -4.29
CA ALA A 81 10.97 4.66 -4.87
C ALA A 81 11.75 5.89 -4.34
N ARG A 82 11.96 5.97 -3.02
CA ARG A 82 12.77 7.06 -2.43
C ARG A 82 14.19 7.10 -2.97
N LYS A 83 14.85 5.94 -3.09
CA LYS A 83 16.21 5.84 -3.65
C LYS A 83 16.31 6.36 -5.10
N LEU A 84 15.23 6.23 -5.86
CA LEU A 84 15.12 6.74 -7.24
C LEU A 84 14.68 8.21 -7.33
N GLY A 85 14.57 8.92 -6.20
CA GLY A 85 14.08 10.30 -6.15
C GLY A 85 12.56 10.42 -6.38
N LEU A 86 11.82 9.33 -6.19
CA LEU A 86 10.36 9.29 -6.24
C LEU A 86 9.78 9.25 -4.83
N TYR A 87 8.48 9.51 -4.73
CA TYR A 87 7.67 9.38 -3.53
C TYR A 87 6.61 8.31 -3.80
N ALA A 88 6.38 7.43 -2.83
CA ALA A 88 5.30 6.44 -2.86
C ALA A 88 4.38 6.67 -1.65
N HIS A 89 3.08 6.71 -1.89
CA HIS A 89 2.07 6.96 -0.86
C HIS A 89 0.98 5.89 -0.93
N ALA A 90 0.92 5.02 0.09
CA ALA A 90 -0.13 4.03 0.25
C ALA A 90 -1.40 4.63 0.87
N MET A 91 -2.56 4.14 0.44
CA MET A 91 -3.88 4.63 0.78
C MET A 91 -4.81 3.44 1.08
N ALA A 92 -5.48 3.49 2.24
CA ALA A 92 -6.59 2.60 2.55
C ALA A 92 -7.96 3.20 2.17
N GLY A 93 -8.01 4.50 1.85
CA GLY A 93 -9.24 5.20 1.48
C GLY A 93 -9.68 4.91 0.04
N PHE A 94 -10.33 3.77 -0.17
CA PHE A 94 -10.94 3.36 -1.43
C PHE A 94 -12.18 2.49 -1.18
N ASN A 95 -13.06 2.39 -2.17
CA ASN A 95 -14.20 1.49 -2.13
C ASN A 95 -13.72 0.07 -2.48
N LEU A 96 -13.75 -0.82 -1.49
CA LEU A 96 -13.24 -2.19 -1.59
C LEU A 96 -14.00 -3.03 -2.62
N GLU A 97 -15.33 -2.90 -2.66
CA GLU A 97 -16.20 -3.63 -3.60
C GLU A 97 -15.89 -3.26 -5.05
N LYS A 98 -15.83 -1.95 -5.33
CA LYS A 98 -15.44 -1.42 -6.65
C LYS A 98 -14.01 -1.83 -7.03
N ALA A 99 -13.10 -1.93 -6.05
CA ALA A 99 -11.74 -2.39 -6.33
C ALA A 99 -11.72 -3.86 -6.75
N TYR A 100 -12.43 -4.76 -6.06
CA TYR A 100 -12.52 -6.17 -6.48
C TYR A 100 -13.10 -6.30 -7.89
N GLU A 101 -14.20 -5.61 -8.18
CA GLU A 101 -14.84 -5.61 -9.50
C GLU A 101 -13.88 -5.09 -10.58
N LEU A 102 -13.28 -3.93 -10.38
CA LEU A 102 -12.39 -3.31 -11.37
C LEU A 102 -11.13 -4.15 -11.63
N LEU A 103 -10.53 -4.69 -10.57
CA LEU A 103 -9.29 -5.46 -10.64
C LEU A 103 -9.51 -6.88 -11.17
N GLY A 104 -10.76 -7.35 -11.23
CA GLY A 104 -11.11 -8.67 -11.75
C GLY A 104 -10.56 -9.82 -10.91
N VAL A 105 -10.44 -9.61 -9.59
CA VAL A 105 -9.89 -10.61 -8.65
C VAL A 105 -10.96 -11.17 -7.72
N SER A 106 -10.85 -12.46 -7.38
CA SER A 106 -11.73 -13.11 -6.41
C SER A 106 -11.46 -12.62 -4.98
N LYS A 107 -12.55 -12.38 -4.23
CA LYS A 107 -12.50 -12.02 -2.81
C LYS A 107 -12.08 -13.18 -1.92
N GLU A 108 -12.29 -14.39 -2.39
CA GLU A 108 -11.93 -15.65 -1.74
C GLU A 108 -10.44 -15.96 -1.91
N GLU A 109 -9.83 -15.48 -3.01
CA GLU A 109 -8.41 -15.69 -3.32
C GLU A 109 -7.51 -14.56 -2.82
N TYR A 110 -7.97 -13.31 -2.87
CA TYR A 110 -7.16 -12.14 -2.57
C TYR A 110 -7.75 -11.24 -1.48
N LEU A 111 -6.85 -10.57 -0.78
CA LEU A 111 -7.08 -9.40 0.06
C LEU A 111 -6.57 -8.17 -0.68
N VAL A 112 -7.45 -7.24 -1.07
CA VAL A 112 -7.02 -5.93 -1.58
C VAL A 112 -6.60 -5.06 -0.39
N MET A 113 -5.30 -4.76 -0.28
CA MET A 113 -4.71 -4.18 0.93
C MET A 113 -4.65 -2.64 0.88
N ALA A 114 -4.05 -2.10 -0.18
CA ALA A 114 -3.85 -0.66 -0.33
C ALA A 114 -3.79 -0.25 -1.80
N ALA A 115 -4.26 0.95 -2.10
CA ALA A 115 -3.88 1.66 -3.31
C ALA A 115 -2.57 2.42 -3.06
N ILE A 116 -1.75 2.64 -4.08
CA ILE A 116 -0.45 3.29 -3.98
C ILE A 116 -0.30 4.26 -5.14
N ALA A 117 -0.01 5.51 -4.84
CA ALA A 117 0.42 6.52 -5.80
C ALA A 117 1.95 6.65 -5.77
N VAL A 118 2.58 6.69 -6.94
CA VAL A 118 4.02 6.89 -7.08
C VAL A 118 4.31 8.00 -8.09
N GLY A 119 5.16 8.94 -7.71
CA GLY A 119 5.50 10.09 -8.56
C GLY A 119 6.66 10.91 -8.01
N ARG A 120 6.98 12.01 -8.69
CA ARG A 120 7.89 13.03 -8.18
C ARG A 120 7.10 14.07 -7.40
N LYS A 121 7.70 14.63 -6.36
CA LYS A 121 7.18 15.84 -5.73
C LYS A 121 7.39 17.02 -6.69
N THR A 122 6.38 17.86 -6.87
CA THR A 122 6.46 19.12 -7.61
C THR A 122 6.20 20.28 -6.65
N GLU A 123 6.77 21.46 -6.94
CA GLU A 123 6.48 22.68 -6.16
C GLU A 123 5.10 23.24 -6.51
N ASP A 124 4.75 23.17 -7.79
CA ASP A 124 3.40 23.43 -8.28
C ASP A 124 2.65 22.11 -8.37
N SER A 125 2.03 21.71 -7.25
CA SER A 125 1.22 20.50 -7.19
C SER A 125 -0.24 20.74 -7.57
N GLY A 126 -0.65 22.01 -7.77
CA GLY A 126 -2.04 22.39 -7.97
C GLY A 126 -2.98 21.97 -6.83
N LEU A 127 -2.43 21.59 -5.67
CA LEU A 127 -3.21 21.07 -4.56
C LEU A 127 -3.91 22.20 -3.79
N PRO A 128 -5.13 21.93 -3.28
CA PRO A 128 -5.78 22.78 -2.29
C PRO A 128 -4.87 23.11 -1.08
N GLU A 129 -5.05 24.31 -0.51
CA GLU A 129 -4.17 24.83 0.55
C GLU A 129 -4.12 23.94 1.80
N ASP A 130 -5.23 23.31 2.16
CA ASP A 130 -5.30 22.37 3.29
C ASP A 130 -4.42 21.13 3.06
N LEU A 131 -4.35 20.63 1.82
CA LEU A 131 -3.46 19.52 1.46
C LEU A 131 -1.99 19.97 1.43
N ARG A 132 -1.71 21.18 0.91
CA ARG A 132 -0.35 21.75 0.90
C ARG A 132 0.21 21.91 2.32
N ALA A 133 -0.61 22.38 3.26
CA ALA A 133 -0.22 22.53 4.67
C ALA A 133 0.18 21.21 5.34
N MET A 134 -0.29 20.06 4.82
CA MET A 134 0.05 18.73 5.32
C MET A 134 1.26 18.09 4.63
N GLU A 135 1.92 18.75 3.67
CA GLU A 135 3.09 18.20 2.96
C GLU A 135 4.40 18.24 3.78
N SER A 136 4.33 17.83 5.04
CA SER A 136 5.49 17.69 5.93
C SER A 136 5.61 16.25 6.43
N PRO A 137 6.83 15.76 6.73
CA PRO A 137 7.01 14.46 7.35
C PRO A 137 6.25 14.36 8.68
N ASN A 138 5.54 13.25 8.88
CA ASN A 138 4.83 12.96 10.11
C ASN A 138 5.78 12.54 11.25
N SER A 139 5.37 12.80 12.48
CA SER A 139 6.07 12.33 13.69
C SER A 139 5.92 10.82 13.89
N ARG A 140 6.67 10.25 14.84
CA ARG A 140 6.51 8.86 15.31
C ARG A 140 6.24 8.86 16.80
N LYS A 141 5.55 7.81 17.26
CA LYS A 141 5.39 7.52 18.69
C LYS A 141 6.76 7.38 19.36
N PRO A 142 6.87 7.67 20.67
CA PRO A 142 8.04 7.33 21.46
C PRO A 142 8.41 5.85 21.35
N HIS A 143 9.71 5.55 21.39
CA HIS A 143 10.22 4.17 21.31
C HIS A 143 9.57 3.24 22.34
N ALA A 144 9.38 3.71 23.57
CA ALA A 144 8.80 2.92 24.67
C ALA A 144 7.35 2.46 24.41
N GLU A 145 6.61 3.10 23.50
CA GLU A 145 5.27 2.65 23.12
C GLU A 145 5.28 1.51 22.08
N VAL A 146 6.40 1.31 21.39
CA VAL A 146 6.49 0.38 20.24
C VAL A 146 7.52 -0.73 20.42
N ALA A 147 8.36 -0.65 21.46
CA ALA A 147 9.37 -1.65 21.76
C ALA A 147 9.60 -1.74 23.28
N THR A 148 9.60 -2.98 23.80
CA THR A 148 9.86 -3.27 25.21
C THR A 148 10.64 -4.57 25.35
N SER A 149 11.52 -4.65 26.34
CA SER A 149 12.21 -5.89 26.75
C SER A 149 11.42 -6.67 27.82
N VAL A 150 10.31 -6.14 28.31
CA VAL A 150 9.48 -6.75 29.35
C VAL A 150 8.53 -7.76 28.74
N PHE A 151 8.63 -9.03 29.15
CA PHE A 151 7.69 -10.08 28.83
C PHE A 151 7.54 -11.08 30.01
N PRO A 152 6.33 -11.58 30.34
CA PRO A 152 5.04 -11.21 29.73
C PRO A 152 4.70 -9.74 30.00
N LEU A 153 3.89 -9.14 29.13
CA LEU A 153 3.39 -7.78 29.37
C LEU A 153 2.53 -7.83 30.63
N SER A 154 2.97 -7.15 31.69
CA SER A 154 2.14 -6.95 32.89
C SER A 154 0.94 -6.13 32.46
N HIS A 155 -0.26 -6.70 32.61
CA HIS A 155 -1.48 -5.93 32.49
C HIS A 155 -1.51 -5.10 33.77
N SER A 156 -1.08 -3.85 33.71
CA SER A 156 -1.47 -2.90 34.75
C SER A 156 -2.99 -2.91 34.76
N VAL A 157 -3.59 -3.48 35.81
CA VAL A 157 -5.03 -3.45 36.07
C VAL A 157 -5.45 -1.99 36.22
#